data_AF-A0A2E1VUI5-F1
#
_entry.id   AF-A0A2E1VUI5-F1
#
_cell.length_a   1.000
_cell.length_b   1.000
_cell.length_c   1.000
_cell.angle_alpha   90.00
_cell.angle_beta   90.00
_cell.angle_gamma   90.00
#
_symmetry.space_group_name_H-M   'P 1'
#
loop_
_entity.id
_entity.type
_entity.pdbx_description
1 polymer ?
#
loop_
_entity_poly.entity_id
_entity_poly.type
_entity_poly.pdbx_seq_one_letter_code
_entity_poly.pdbx_strand_id
1 'polypeptide(L)'
;MSIWRPAEAHFALLQVSVIGALASLPISFPPKTVATQYRVIVKLIEGLPSPVVDLFRPLVPMVEEREYGFALACGAALLERAERRALYIAAVKKHKCNAELAHGFIDRRHMTRATVEGYMKAVVGRALPRTVRDQRKVFEAARDKYLHGRNLTDADARSGLAEMVRYAGGLDAHVQKMLNKSPFGSLTGFTGRIKLHDKNTSRWMLKGMFGEIEELNSDEA
;
A
#
# COMPACT_ATOMS: atom_id res chain seq x y z
N MET A 1 -21.85 66.89 -22.55
CA MET A 1 -21.33 66.05 -23.65
C MET A 1 -20.24 65.17 -23.08
N SER A 2 -20.48 63.86 -23.14
CA SER A 2 -19.78 62.80 -22.41
C SER A 2 -18.37 62.53 -22.92
N ILE A 3 -17.40 62.55 -22.01
CA ILE A 3 -16.00 62.17 -22.23
C ILE A 3 -15.85 60.67 -21.99
N TRP A 4 -15.26 59.99 -22.96
CA TRP A 4 -14.96 58.57 -22.96
C TRP A 4 -13.55 58.35 -22.37
N ARG A 5 -13.43 57.53 -21.31
CA ARG A 5 -12.16 56.92 -20.86
C ARG A 5 -12.42 55.56 -20.19
N PRO A 6 -11.44 54.64 -20.24
CA PRO A 6 -11.63 53.19 -20.07
C PRO A 6 -11.59 52.75 -18.60
N ALA A 7 -12.27 51.64 -18.32
CA ALA A 7 -12.22 50.97 -17.02
C ALA A 7 -10.94 50.11 -16.93
N GLU A 8 -9.97 50.60 -16.15
CA GLU A 8 -8.86 49.80 -15.63
C GLU A 8 -9.23 49.10 -14.33
N ALA A 9 -8.54 47.98 -14.12
CA ALA A 9 -8.76 46.99 -13.10
C ALA A 9 -8.45 47.47 -11.68
N HIS A 10 -9.26 47.01 -10.72
CA HIS A 10 -8.83 46.89 -9.33
C HIS A 10 -9.14 45.48 -8.81
N PHE A 11 -8.05 44.82 -8.41
CA PHE A 11 -7.96 43.63 -7.58
C PHE A 11 -8.86 43.71 -6.33
N ALA A 12 -9.61 42.65 -6.05
CA ALA A 12 -10.03 42.32 -4.70
C ALA A 12 -9.97 40.79 -4.50
N LEU A 13 -9.10 40.40 -3.56
CA LEU A 13 -8.93 39.07 -2.99
C LEU A 13 -10.19 38.60 -2.24
N LEU A 14 -10.55 37.33 -2.40
CA LEU A 14 -11.24 36.46 -1.41
C LEU A 14 -11.13 35.02 -1.95
N GLN A 15 -10.08 34.27 -1.63
CA GLN A 15 -9.95 33.35 -0.50
C GLN A 15 -11.10 32.32 -0.32
N VAL A 16 -10.66 31.05 -0.29
CA VAL A 16 -11.14 29.90 0.53
C VAL A 16 -11.69 28.69 -0.25
N SER A 17 -10.89 27.62 -0.18
CA SER A 17 -11.19 26.18 -0.15
C SER A 17 -12.29 25.58 -1.01
N VAL A 18 -11.87 24.85 -2.04
CA VAL A 18 -12.53 23.59 -2.43
C VAL A 18 -11.49 22.47 -2.38
N ILE A 19 -11.09 22.09 -1.17
CA ILE A 19 -10.48 20.78 -0.90
C ILE A 19 -11.25 20.20 0.28
N GLY A 20 -12.03 19.14 0.02
CA GLY A 20 -12.58 18.35 1.09
C GLY A 20 -13.95 17.78 0.77
N ALA A 21 -14.00 16.68 0.03
CA ALA A 21 -14.99 15.61 0.21
C ALA A 21 -14.70 14.42 -0.72
N LEU A 22 -13.49 13.86 -0.66
CA LEU A 22 -13.36 12.43 -0.92
C LEU A 22 -13.41 11.76 0.45
N ALA A 23 -14.63 11.64 0.96
CA ALA A 23 -14.95 10.82 2.11
C ALA A 23 -14.44 9.40 1.78
N SER A 24 -13.36 9.01 2.46
CA SER A 24 -12.94 7.62 2.53
C SER A 24 -14.06 6.88 3.22
N LEU A 25 -14.91 6.22 2.43
CA LEU A 25 -15.88 5.28 2.98
C LEU A 25 -15.09 4.31 3.87
N PRO A 26 -15.47 4.13 5.15
CA PRO A 26 -14.90 3.07 5.94
C PRO A 26 -15.29 1.78 5.22
N ILE A 27 -14.32 1.12 4.58
CA ILE A 27 -14.54 -0.20 4.01
C ILE A 27 -14.71 -1.15 5.20
N SER A 28 -15.95 -1.23 5.66
CA SER A 28 -16.42 -2.16 6.68
C SER A 28 -16.53 -3.52 6.01
N PHE A 29 -15.43 -4.27 6.01
CA PHE A 29 -15.46 -5.66 5.57
C PHE A 29 -16.25 -6.50 6.61
N PRO A 30 -17.19 -7.35 6.16
CA PRO A 30 -17.98 -8.18 7.07
C PRO A 30 -17.08 -9.09 7.92
N PRO A 31 -17.51 -9.45 9.15
CA PRO A 31 -16.69 -10.18 10.10
C PRO A 31 -16.36 -11.62 9.63
N LYS A 32 -15.25 -12.13 10.19
CA LYS A 32 -14.63 -13.44 9.95
C LYS A 32 -15.64 -14.58 9.83
N THR A 33 -15.90 -15.08 8.62
CA THR A 33 -16.17 -16.50 8.35
C THR A 33 -16.24 -16.75 6.83
N VAL A 34 -15.33 -17.59 6.35
CA VAL A 34 -15.37 -18.39 5.11
C VAL A 34 -15.72 -17.63 3.81
N ALA A 35 -14.73 -17.37 2.97
CA ALA A 35 -15.01 -17.14 1.54
C ALA A 35 -15.44 -18.49 0.92
N THR A 36 -16.74 -18.82 1.02
CA THR A 36 -17.26 -20.14 0.68
C THR A 36 -17.32 -20.41 -0.83
N GLN A 37 -17.12 -19.40 -1.69
CA GLN A 37 -17.22 -19.52 -3.14
C GLN A 37 -16.29 -18.52 -3.85
N TYR A 38 -15.71 -18.93 -4.99
CA TYR A 38 -14.80 -18.10 -5.81
C TYR A 38 -15.43 -16.75 -6.20
N ARG A 39 -16.74 -16.72 -6.46
CA ARG A 39 -17.51 -15.50 -6.79
C ARG A 39 -17.41 -14.42 -5.72
N VAL A 40 -17.30 -14.82 -4.45
CA VAL A 40 -17.15 -13.87 -3.34
C VAL A 40 -15.78 -13.19 -3.42
N ILE A 41 -14.73 -13.93 -3.77
CA ILE A 41 -13.37 -13.39 -3.91
C ILE A 41 -13.31 -12.42 -5.09
N VAL A 42 -13.91 -12.79 -6.23
CA VAL A 42 -13.98 -11.89 -7.40
C VAL A 42 -14.71 -10.60 -7.05
N LYS A 43 -15.87 -10.67 -6.38
CA LYS A 43 -16.59 -9.48 -5.90
C LYS A 43 -15.76 -8.64 -4.91
N LEU A 44 -14.98 -9.28 -4.05
CA LEU A 44 -14.07 -8.55 -3.15
C LEU A 44 -13.01 -7.78 -3.95
N ILE A 45 -12.46 -8.39 -5.01
CA ILE A 45 -11.50 -7.72 -5.89
C ILE A 45 -12.16 -6.53 -6.58
N GLU A 46 -13.32 -6.72 -7.20
CA GLU A 46 -14.06 -5.67 -7.92
C GLU A 46 -14.48 -4.50 -7.02
N GLY A 47 -14.71 -4.76 -5.73
CA GLY A 47 -15.07 -3.73 -4.75
C GLY A 47 -13.91 -2.85 -4.28
N LEU A 48 -12.67 -3.12 -4.72
CA LEU A 48 -11.50 -2.33 -4.33
C LEU A 48 -11.32 -1.08 -5.21
N PRO A 49 -10.53 -0.09 -4.77
CA PRO A 49 -10.15 1.04 -5.62
C PRO A 49 -9.45 0.56 -6.91
N SER A 50 -9.71 1.23 -8.03
CA SER A 50 -9.19 0.86 -9.36
C SER A 50 -7.71 0.47 -9.40
N PRO A 51 -6.78 1.20 -8.76
CA PRO A 51 -5.36 0.81 -8.77
C PRO A 51 -5.09 -0.57 -8.15
N VAL A 52 -5.88 -0.94 -7.13
CA VAL A 52 -5.75 -2.22 -6.45
C VAL A 52 -6.43 -3.33 -7.27
N VAL A 53 -7.57 -3.03 -7.91
CA VAL A 53 -8.24 -3.96 -8.85
C VAL A 53 -7.28 -4.37 -9.96
N ASP A 54 -6.58 -3.41 -10.56
CA ASP A 54 -5.65 -3.67 -11.66
C ASP A 54 -4.51 -4.62 -11.25
N LEU A 55 -4.09 -4.60 -9.98
CA LEU A 55 -3.09 -5.53 -9.44
C LEU A 55 -3.62 -6.97 -9.43
N PHE A 56 -4.88 -7.16 -9.03
CA PHE A 56 -5.48 -8.49 -8.88
C PHE A 56 -6.12 -9.01 -10.16
N ARG A 57 -6.27 -8.19 -11.20
CA ARG A 57 -6.86 -8.60 -12.49
C ARG A 57 -6.23 -9.90 -13.05
N PRO A 58 -4.89 -10.09 -13.03
CA PRO A 58 -4.29 -11.34 -13.51
C PRO A 58 -4.62 -12.58 -12.65
N LEU A 59 -5.04 -12.39 -11.39
CA LEU A 59 -5.38 -13.50 -10.48
C LEU A 59 -6.81 -13.98 -10.65
N VAL A 60 -7.70 -13.17 -11.24
CA VAL A 60 -9.11 -13.53 -11.46
C VAL A 60 -9.27 -14.88 -12.18
N PRO A 61 -8.64 -15.13 -13.35
CA PRO A 61 -8.78 -16.42 -14.03
C PRO A 61 -8.31 -17.60 -13.16
N MET A 62 -7.20 -17.44 -12.42
CA MET A 62 -6.69 -18.49 -11.52
C MET A 62 -7.70 -18.83 -10.41
N VAL A 63 -8.40 -17.82 -9.89
CA VAL A 63 -9.44 -18.00 -8.87
C VAL A 63 -10.68 -18.69 -9.44
N GLU A 64 -11.03 -18.41 -10.69
CA GLU A 64 -12.16 -19.05 -11.40
C GLU A 64 -11.86 -20.52 -11.75
N GLU A 65 -10.63 -20.81 -12.15
CA GLU A 65 -10.09 -22.14 -12.43
C GLU A 65 -9.80 -22.95 -11.16
N ARG A 66 -10.01 -22.36 -9.98
CA ARG A 66 -9.81 -22.95 -8.65
C ARG A 66 -8.34 -23.27 -8.31
N GLU A 67 -7.41 -22.60 -8.96
CA GLU A 67 -5.98 -22.66 -8.65
C GLU A 67 -5.62 -21.76 -7.45
N TYR A 68 -6.32 -21.93 -6.33
CA TYR A 68 -6.26 -20.98 -5.21
C TYR A 68 -4.87 -20.84 -4.60
N GLY A 69 -4.14 -21.94 -4.47
CA GLY A 69 -2.78 -21.92 -3.93
C GLY A 69 -1.82 -21.14 -4.82
N PHE A 70 -1.91 -21.32 -6.14
CA PHE A 70 -1.10 -20.59 -7.10
C PHE A 70 -1.46 -19.10 -7.13
N ALA A 71 -2.77 -18.78 -7.18
CA ALA A 71 -3.26 -17.41 -7.07
C ALA A 71 -2.76 -16.71 -5.79
N LEU A 72 -2.70 -17.44 -4.67
CA LEU A 72 -2.20 -16.92 -3.39
C LEU A 72 -0.71 -16.63 -3.44
N ALA A 73 0.10 -17.51 -4.03
CA ALA A 73 1.53 -17.29 -4.20
C ALA A 73 1.83 -16.08 -5.10
N CYS A 74 1.16 -16.00 -6.26
CA CYS A 74 1.30 -14.87 -7.18
C CYS A 74 0.84 -13.55 -6.53
N GLY A 75 -0.30 -13.56 -5.86
CA GLY A 75 -0.82 -12.38 -5.17
C GLY A 75 0.08 -11.89 -4.03
N ALA A 76 0.70 -12.81 -3.29
CA ALA A 76 1.66 -12.44 -2.25
C ALA A 76 2.90 -11.74 -2.84
N ALA A 77 3.41 -12.19 -3.99
CA ALA A 77 4.53 -11.52 -4.67
C ALA A 77 4.13 -10.11 -5.17
N LEU A 78 2.91 -9.94 -5.67
CA LEU A 78 2.37 -8.65 -6.07
C LEU A 78 2.22 -7.68 -4.88
N LEU A 79 1.79 -8.18 -3.72
CA LEU A 79 1.70 -7.41 -2.49
C LEU A 79 3.07 -7.01 -1.95
N GLU A 80 4.04 -7.91 -1.96
CA GLU A 80 5.40 -7.59 -1.55
C GLU A 80 5.97 -6.43 -2.39
N ARG A 81 5.74 -6.45 -3.70
CA ARG A 81 6.09 -5.35 -4.59
C ARG A 81 5.39 -4.05 -4.19
N ALA A 82 4.11 -4.11 -3.81
CA ALA A 82 3.36 -2.94 -3.37
C ALA A 82 3.87 -2.39 -2.02
N GLU A 83 4.26 -3.25 -1.09
CA GLU A 83 4.88 -2.85 0.18
C GLU A 83 6.21 -2.12 -0.04
N ARG A 84 7.09 -2.67 -0.88
CA ARG A 84 8.33 -1.98 -1.30
C ARG A 84 8.02 -0.61 -1.90
N ARG A 85 7.00 -0.54 -2.76
CA ARG A 85 6.58 0.70 -3.40
C ARG A 85 6.02 1.72 -2.40
N ALA A 86 5.27 1.28 -1.39
CA ALA A 86 4.81 2.16 -0.31
C ALA A 86 5.98 2.79 0.46
N LEU A 87 6.98 1.97 0.80
CA LEU A 87 8.20 2.44 1.47
C LEU A 87 9.00 3.41 0.58
N TYR A 88 9.05 3.14 -0.72
CA TYR A 88 9.69 4.02 -1.70
C TYR A 88 9.00 5.37 -1.79
N ILE A 89 7.67 5.38 -1.92
CA ILE A 89 6.88 6.61 -1.93
C ILE A 89 7.14 7.40 -0.63
N ALA A 90 7.18 6.74 0.52
CA ALA A 90 7.45 7.39 1.79
C ALA A 90 8.86 8.00 1.83
N ALA A 91 9.89 7.23 1.48
CA ALA A 91 11.28 7.70 1.45
C ALA A 91 11.47 8.92 0.54
N VAL A 92 10.87 8.91 -0.66
CA VAL A 92 11.06 9.99 -1.63
C VAL A 92 10.13 11.17 -1.37
N LYS A 93 8.84 10.94 -1.08
CA LYS A 93 7.86 12.04 -0.95
C LYS A 93 7.90 12.70 0.42
N LYS A 94 7.99 11.89 1.49
CA LYS A 94 7.98 12.39 2.87
C LYS A 94 9.37 12.85 3.30
N HIS A 95 10.37 12.00 3.03
CA HIS A 95 11.74 12.23 3.49
C HIS A 95 12.67 12.83 2.44
N LYS A 96 12.16 13.09 1.23
CA LYS A 96 12.89 13.75 0.14
C LYS A 96 14.20 13.06 -0.22
N CYS A 97 14.32 11.75 0.03
CA CYS A 97 15.51 10.99 -0.32
C CYS A 97 15.69 10.94 -1.84
N ASN A 98 16.95 10.88 -2.28
CA ASN A 98 17.30 10.63 -3.67
C ASN A 98 16.62 9.34 -4.16
N ALA A 99 15.87 9.44 -5.26
CA ALA A 99 15.00 8.38 -5.73
C ALA A 99 15.75 7.10 -6.13
N GLU A 100 16.87 7.24 -6.82
CA GLU A 100 17.70 6.11 -7.26
C GLU A 100 18.25 5.34 -6.06
N LEU A 101 18.80 6.06 -5.07
CA LEU A 101 19.29 5.44 -3.84
C LEU A 101 18.17 4.79 -3.02
N ALA A 102 17.02 5.46 -2.89
CA ALA A 102 15.87 4.91 -2.16
C ALA A 102 15.40 3.59 -2.79
N HIS A 103 15.28 3.55 -4.12
CA HIS A 103 14.91 2.33 -4.84
C HIS A 103 15.90 1.20 -4.59
N GLY A 104 17.20 1.45 -4.83
CA GLY A 104 18.23 0.43 -4.65
C GLY A 104 18.40 -0.03 -3.20
N PHE A 105 18.07 0.81 -2.21
CA PHE A 105 18.13 0.45 -0.80
C PHE A 105 16.95 -0.44 -0.40
N ILE A 106 15.73 -0.13 -0.85
CA ILE A 106 14.51 -0.85 -0.48
C ILE A 106 14.45 -2.22 -1.16
N ASP A 107 14.89 -2.32 -2.42
CA ASP A 107 14.84 -3.58 -3.17
C ASP A 107 15.66 -4.72 -2.55
N ARG A 108 16.69 -4.38 -1.79
CA ARG A 108 17.57 -5.34 -1.10
C ARG A 108 17.04 -5.78 0.25
N ARG A 109 15.92 -5.21 0.73
CA ARG A 109 15.37 -5.53 2.05
C ARG A 109 14.39 -6.68 1.97
N HIS A 110 14.52 -7.60 2.91
CA HIS A 110 13.55 -8.65 3.12
C HIS A 110 12.25 -8.07 3.68
N MET A 111 11.13 -8.44 3.06
CA MET A 111 9.79 -8.01 3.46
C MET A 111 9.11 -9.12 4.28
N THR A 112 9.62 -9.34 5.49
CA THR A 112 8.95 -10.21 6.48
C THR A 112 7.86 -9.42 7.19
N ARG A 113 6.98 -10.11 7.91
CA ARG A 113 5.91 -9.46 8.69
C ARG A 113 6.48 -8.43 9.67
N ALA A 114 7.51 -8.80 10.43
CA ALA A 114 8.14 -7.94 11.41
C ALA A 114 8.84 -6.75 10.75
N THR A 115 9.59 -6.98 9.67
CA THR A 115 10.33 -5.88 9.01
C THR A 115 9.38 -4.89 8.36
N VAL A 116 8.29 -5.34 7.73
CA VAL A 116 7.34 -4.42 7.10
C VAL A 116 6.62 -3.57 8.14
N GLU A 117 6.22 -4.16 9.26
CA GLU A 117 5.65 -3.39 10.36
C GLU A 117 6.63 -2.33 10.90
N GLY A 118 7.89 -2.73 11.14
CA GLY A 118 8.95 -1.83 11.55
C GLY A 118 9.18 -0.69 10.55
N TYR A 119 9.29 -1.03 9.26
CA TYR A 119 9.49 -0.03 8.20
C TYR A 119 8.28 0.89 8.01
N MET A 120 7.05 0.40 8.13
CA MET A 120 5.86 1.26 8.07
C MET A 120 5.87 2.26 9.23
N LYS A 121 6.16 1.80 10.46
CA LYS A 121 6.28 2.68 11.62
C LYS A 121 7.41 3.71 11.45
N ALA A 122 8.61 3.27 11.04
CA ALA A 122 9.79 4.13 10.92
C ALA A 122 9.71 5.10 9.72
N VAL A 123 9.37 4.59 8.53
CA VAL A 123 9.43 5.35 7.27
C VAL A 123 8.11 6.09 7.04
N VAL A 124 6.97 5.40 7.08
CA VAL A 124 5.65 6.03 6.87
C VAL A 124 5.25 6.86 8.09
N GLY A 125 5.78 6.52 9.27
CA GLY A 125 5.56 7.26 10.53
C GLY A 125 4.38 6.75 11.34
N ARG A 126 3.74 5.66 10.93
CA ARG A 126 2.65 5.00 11.65
C ARG A 126 2.68 3.50 11.38
N ALA A 127 2.38 2.72 12.40
CA ALA A 127 2.18 1.28 12.24
C ALA A 127 0.91 1.00 11.42
N LEU A 128 0.89 -0.15 10.74
CA LEU A 128 -0.31 -0.65 10.10
C LEU A 128 -1.39 -0.91 11.18
N PRO A 129 -2.68 -0.63 10.89
CA PRO A 129 -3.75 -0.96 11.81
C PRO A 129 -3.73 -2.45 12.16
N ARG A 130 -4.08 -2.79 13.41
CA ARG A 130 -4.07 -4.19 13.88
C ARG A 130 -4.85 -5.13 12.95
N THR A 131 -6.01 -4.69 12.47
CA THR A 131 -6.84 -5.46 11.52
C THR A 131 -6.09 -5.82 10.25
N VAL A 132 -5.31 -4.88 9.70
CA VAL A 132 -4.49 -5.10 8.49
C VAL A 132 -3.31 -6.03 8.79
N ARG A 133 -2.68 -5.90 9.96
CA ARG A 133 -1.62 -6.83 10.40
C ARG A 133 -2.14 -8.26 10.56
N ASP A 134 -3.34 -8.41 11.12
CA ASP A 134 -3.97 -9.72 11.31
C ASP A 134 -4.35 -10.37 9.97
N GLN A 135 -4.87 -9.58 9.01
CA GLN A 135 -5.14 -10.04 7.65
C GLN A 135 -3.87 -10.58 6.98
N ARG A 136 -2.75 -9.86 7.15
CA ARG A 136 -1.45 -10.29 6.66
C ARG A 136 -1.03 -11.65 7.21
N LYS A 137 -1.16 -11.81 8.52
CA LYS A 137 -0.81 -13.05 9.20
C LYS A 137 -1.57 -14.25 8.64
N VAL A 138 -2.86 -14.08 8.31
CA VAL A 138 -3.69 -15.17 7.79
C VAL A 138 -3.29 -15.57 6.39
N PHE A 139 -3.12 -14.63 5.46
CA PHE A 139 -2.78 -15.00 4.08
C PHE A 139 -1.36 -15.54 3.96
N GLU A 140 -0.39 -15.00 4.74
CA GLU A 140 0.98 -15.52 4.76
C GLU A 140 1.01 -16.97 5.27
N ALA A 141 0.24 -17.29 6.31
CA ALA A 141 0.17 -18.67 6.81
C ALA A 141 -0.37 -19.65 5.77
N ALA A 142 -1.38 -19.25 4.98
CA ALA A 142 -1.90 -20.06 3.88
C ALA A 142 -0.87 -20.18 2.74
N ARG A 143 -0.18 -19.10 2.38
CA ARG A 143 0.88 -19.08 1.37
C ARG A 143 2.02 -20.01 1.74
N ASP A 144 2.48 -19.93 2.99
CA ASP A 144 3.61 -20.73 3.47
C ASP A 144 3.27 -22.23 3.46
N LYS A 145 2.03 -22.60 3.81
CA LYS A 145 1.56 -23.99 3.64
C LYS A 145 1.68 -24.44 2.18
N TYR A 146 1.20 -23.63 1.24
CA TYR A 146 1.26 -23.95 -0.19
C TYR A 146 2.70 -24.07 -0.70
N LEU A 147 3.55 -23.07 -0.44
CA LEU A 147 4.93 -23.03 -0.93
C LEU A 147 5.81 -24.13 -0.34
N HIS A 148 5.53 -24.55 0.89
CA HIS A 148 6.24 -25.66 1.54
C HIS A 148 5.62 -27.04 1.25
N GLY A 149 4.66 -27.13 0.34
CA GLY A 149 4.02 -28.40 -0.03
C GLY A 149 3.24 -29.06 1.12
N ARG A 150 2.82 -28.28 2.13
CA ARG A 150 1.98 -28.76 3.23
C ARG A 150 0.53 -28.82 2.77
N ASN A 151 -0.27 -29.66 3.44
CA ASN A 151 -1.69 -29.75 3.17
C ASN A 151 -2.37 -28.38 3.36
N LEU A 152 -2.86 -27.82 2.25
CA LEU A 152 -3.68 -26.63 2.19
C LEU A 152 -5.01 -27.02 1.57
N THR A 153 -6.10 -26.84 2.31
CA THR A 153 -7.45 -27.12 1.79
C THR A 153 -7.93 -25.94 0.94
N ASP A 154 -8.84 -26.20 0.00
CA ASP A 154 -9.48 -25.13 -0.79
C ASP A 154 -10.19 -24.10 0.10
N ALA A 155 -10.73 -24.52 1.25
CA ALA A 155 -11.36 -23.61 2.21
C ALA A 155 -10.32 -22.66 2.85
N ASP A 156 -9.16 -23.19 3.23
CA ASP A 156 -8.04 -22.39 3.75
C ASP A 156 -7.48 -21.46 2.69
N ALA A 157 -7.28 -21.96 1.46
CA ALA A 157 -6.73 -21.17 0.35
C ALA A 157 -7.65 -20.00 -0.02
N ARG A 158 -8.97 -20.24 -0.11
CA ARG A 158 -9.96 -19.19 -0.36
C ARG A 158 -10.03 -18.16 0.77
N SER A 159 -9.93 -18.61 2.02
CA SER A 159 -9.88 -17.71 3.17
C SER A 159 -8.60 -16.86 3.15
N GLY A 160 -7.44 -17.46 2.84
CA GLY A 160 -6.19 -16.75 2.64
C GLY A 160 -6.26 -15.71 1.53
N LEU A 161 -6.81 -16.07 0.37
CA LEU A 161 -7.05 -15.15 -0.74
C LEU A 161 -7.95 -13.98 -0.36
N ALA A 162 -9.05 -14.24 0.36
CA ALA A 162 -9.93 -13.18 0.82
C ALA A 162 -9.23 -12.20 1.78
N GLU A 163 -8.44 -12.71 2.73
CA GLU A 163 -7.66 -11.84 3.63
C GLU A 163 -6.53 -11.12 2.88
N MET A 164 -5.96 -11.72 1.84
CA MET A 164 -4.97 -11.08 0.96
C MET A 164 -5.56 -9.86 0.23
N VAL A 165 -6.76 -10.00 -0.32
CA VAL A 165 -7.49 -8.91 -0.99
C VAL A 165 -7.85 -7.80 0.00
N ARG A 166 -8.31 -8.15 1.20
CA ARG A 166 -8.60 -7.16 2.26
C ARG A 166 -7.34 -6.45 2.74
N TYR A 167 -6.23 -7.18 2.89
CA TYR A 167 -4.93 -6.60 3.23
C TYR A 167 -4.52 -5.55 2.20
N ALA A 168 -4.67 -5.84 0.91
CA ALA A 168 -4.34 -4.91 -0.16
C ALA A 168 -5.11 -3.60 -0.06
N GLY A 169 -6.43 -3.68 0.16
CA GLY A 169 -7.27 -2.50 0.38
C GLY A 169 -6.89 -1.74 1.65
N GLY A 170 -6.57 -2.46 2.73
CA GLY A 170 -6.10 -1.86 3.98
C GLY A 170 -4.76 -1.15 3.86
N LEU A 171 -3.81 -1.73 3.12
CA LEU A 171 -2.51 -1.15 2.82
C LEU A 171 -2.67 0.10 1.95
N ASP A 172 -3.49 0.04 0.89
CA ASP A 172 -3.77 1.19 0.03
C ASP A 172 -4.35 2.35 0.84
N ALA A 173 -5.41 2.09 1.60
CA ALA A 173 -6.07 3.10 2.43
C ALA A 173 -5.11 3.71 3.46
N HIS A 174 -4.26 2.90 4.08
CA HIS A 174 -3.25 3.37 5.03
C HIS A 174 -2.23 4.31 4.36
N VAL A 175 -1.64 3.90 3.25
CA VAL A 175 -0.60 4.66 2.54
C VAL A 175 -1.20 5.92 1.89
N GLN A 176 -2.39 5.81 1.28
CA GLN A 176 -3.12 6.93 0.71
C GLN A 176 -3.44 7.98 1.78
N LYS A 177 -3.88 7.57 2.98
CA LYS A 177 -4.13 8.48 4.10
C LYS A 177 -2.87 9.21 4.57
N MET A 178 -1.73 8.54 4.56
CA MET A 178 -0.47 9.09 5.07
C MET A 178 0.29 9.95 4.04
N LEU A 179 0.23 9.57 2.76
CA LEU A 179 1.09 10.12 1.71
C LEU A 179 0.31 10.71 0.53
N ASN A 180 -1.02 10.67 0.55
CA ASN A 180 -1.89 11.08 -0.57
C ASN A 180 -1.47 10.45 -1.90
N LYS A 181 -1.06 9.18 -1.86
CA LYS A 181 -0.64 8.42 -3.05
C LYS A 181 -0.82 6.92 -2.80
N SER A 182 -1.35 6.23 -3.80
CA SER A 182 -1.52 4.78 -3.78
C SER A 182 -0.20 4.08 -4.14
N PRO A 183 0.19 3.00 -3.43
CA PRO A 183 1.31 2.16 -3.83
C PRO A 183 1.00 1.28 -5.05
N PHE A 184 -0.27 1.15 -5.44
CA PHE A 184 -0.68 0.31 -6.57
C PHE A 184 -0.76 1.09 -7.88
N GLY A 185 -1.13 2.39 -7.83
CA GLY A 185 -1.35 3.23 -9.00
C GLY A 185 -0.09 3.86 -9.60
N SER A 186 -0.24 4.57 -10.72
CA SER A 186 0.88 5.23 -11.43
C SER A 186 1.67 6.21 -10.54
N LEU A 187 3.00 6.12 -10.59
CA LEU A 187 3.90 7.07 -9.95
C LEU A 187 4.22 8.29 -10.82
N THR A 188 3.66 8.41 -12.03
CA THR A 188 3.93 9.57 -12.89
C THR A 188 3.65 10.88 -12.14
N GLY A 189 4.61 11.80 -12.20
CA GLY A 189 4.50 13.13 -11.59
C GLY A 189 4.64 13.20 -10.06
N PHE A 190 4.90 12.08 -9.36
CA PHE A 190 4.89 12.09 -7.90
C PHE A 190 6.04 12.89 -7.24
N THR A 191 7.15 13.08 -7.97
CA THR A 191 8.33 13.85 -7.55
C THR A 191 8.38 15.27 -8.11
N GLY A 192 7.42 15.67 -8.96
CA GLY A 192 7.62 16.75 -9.94
C GLY A 192 8.09 18.11 -9.40
N ARG A 193 7.66 18.52 -8.20
CA ARG A 193 8.09 19.78 -7.57
C ARG A 193 8.98 19.60 -6.34
N ILE A 194 9.37 18.37 -6.01
CA ILE A 194 10.07 18.06 -4.76
C ILE A 194 11.57 18.23 -4.99
N LYS A 195 12.20 19.14 -4.25
CA LYS A 195 13.66 19.20 -4.16
C LYS A 195 14.16 18.05 -3.28
N LEU A 196 14.78 17.06 -3.91
CA LEU A 196 15.37 15.92 -3.21
C LEU A 196 16.70 16.29 -2.57
N HIS A 197 17.03 15.60 -1.48
CA HIS A 197 18.36 15.64 -0.89
C HIS A 197 19.39 15.01 -1.83
N ASP A 198 20.65 15.41 -1.64
CA ASP A 198 21.78 14.83 -2.35
C ASP A 198 22.00 13.36 -1.94
N LYS A 199 22.87 12.67 -2.69
CA LYS A 199 23.14 11.25 -2.49
C LYS A 199 23.75 10.94 -1.11
N ASN A 200 24.59 11.83 -0.55
CA ASN A 200 25.24 11.57 0.73
C ASN A 200 24.27 11.72 1.90
N THR A 201 23.50 12.80 1.93
CA THR A 201 22.46 13.00 2.95
C THR A 201 21.42 11.88 2.90
N SER A 202 20.94 11.54 1.69
CA SER A 202 19.96 10.47 1.50
C SER A 202 20.47 9.12 2.01
N ARG A 203 21.76 8.82 1.84
CA ARG A 203 22.36 7.56 2.32
C ARG A 203 22.27 7.43 3.83
N TRP A 204 22.57 8.50 4.58
CA TRP A 204 22.47 8.51 6.04
C TRP A 204 21.02 8.38 6.51
N MET A 205 20.09 9.11 5.87
CA MET A 205 18.66 9.01 6.18
C MET A 205 18.13 7.59 5.95
N LEU A 206 18.44 6.99 4.80
CA LEU A 206 18.02 5.63 4.47
C LEU A 206 18.62 4.60 5.45
N LYS A 207 19.91 4.74 5.79
CA LYS A 207 20.54 3.90 6.82
C LYS A 207 19.89 4.06 8.20
N GLY A 208 19.46 5.26 8.60
CA GLY A 208 18.78 5.47 9.86
C GLY A 208 17.36 4.90 9.88
N MET A 209 16.60 5.06 8.78
CA MET A 209 15.20 4.60 8.71
C MET A 209 15.04 3.09 8.51
N PHE A 210 15.99 2.49 7.80
CA PHE A 210 15.99 1.08 7.42
C PHE A 210 17.21 0.33 7.98
N GLY A 211 17.90 0.92 8.97
CA GLY A 211 18.98 0.29 9.72
C GLY A 211 18.49 -0.95 10.45
N GLU A 212 19.40 -1.74 11.02
CA GLU A 212 19.10 -3.05 11.59
C GLU A 212 17.98 -2.96 12.64
N ILE A 213 16.76 -3.27 12.22
CA ILE A 213 15.61 -3.51 13.09
C ILE A 213 15.80 -4.94 13.65
N GLU A 214 16.89 -5.18 14.37
CA GLU A 214 17.09 -6.42 15.13
C GLU A 214 16.61 -6.27 16.58
N GLU A 215 16.45 -5.04 17.11
CA GLU A 215 16.25 -4.82 18.56
C GLU A 215 14.84 -4.40 19.00
N LEU A 216 13.84 -4.31 18.11
CA LEU A 216 12.49 -3.83 18.51
C LEU A 216 11.46 -4.93 18.83
N ASN A 217 11.88 -6.20 18.93
CA ASN A 217 10.99 -7.33 19.24
C ASN A 217 11.28 -8.06 20.57
N SER A 218 12.13 -7.52 21.45
CA SER A 218 12.41 -8.15 22.76
C SER A 218 11.50 -7.73 23.91
N ASP A 219 10.67 -6.70 23.75
CA ASP A 219 10.05 -6.01 24.90
C ASP A 219 8.51 -6.10 24.98
N GLU A 220 7.90 -7.12 24.37
CA GLU A 220 6.50 -7.48 24.69
C GLU A 220 6.37 -9.00 24.84
N ALA A 221 6.77 -9.45 26.04
CA ALA A 221 6.39 -10.74 26.64
C ALA A 221 5.19 -10.56 27.58
#